data_AF-A0A7Z7NAJ2-F1
#
_entry.id   AF-A0A7Z7NAJ2-F1
#
_cell.length_a   1.000
_cell.length_b   1.000
_cell.length_c   1.000
_cell.angle_alpha   90.00
_cell.angle_beta   90.00
_cell.angle_gamma   90.00
#
_symmetry.space_group_name_H-M   'P 1'
#
loop_
_entity.id
_entity.type
_entity.pdbx_description
1 polymer ?
#
loop_
_entity_poly.entity_id
_entity_poly.type
_entity_poly.pdbx_seq_one_letter_code
_entity_poly.pdbx_strand_id
1 'polypeptide(L)'
;MKEPVDWIRATFTGAIAGGFLWAIMAKAMSVIAHEHISTRFFYTFVSETSLAIVTVGVILFLCTRTSFWRTLALGVILAPLTGWSMLLVITVLFVIPSQQMS
;
A
#
# COMPACT_ATOMS: atom_id res chain seq x y z
N MET A 1 0.56 -30.24 9.44
CA MET A 1 -0.41 -29.11 9.51
C MET A 1 0.40 -27.84 9.49
N LYS A 2 0.08 -26.86 8.64
CA LYS A 2 0.78 -25.55 8.65
C LYS A 2 0.43 -24.84 9.95
N GLU A 3 1.43 -24.31 10.65
CA GLU A 3 1.22 -23.52 11.86
C GLU A 3 0.25 -22.36 11.58
N PRO A 4 -0.65 -22.04 12.54
CA PRO A 4 -1.58 -20.94 12.40
C PRO A 4 -0.82 -19.61 12.25
N VAL A 5 -1.36 -18.73 11.40
CA VAL A 5 -0.84 -17.38 11.19
C VAL A 5 -1.24 -16.52 12.37
N ASP A 6 -0.28 -15.77 12.92
CA ASP A 6 -0.55 -14.77 13.95
C ASP A 6 -1.03 -13.46 13.29
N TRP A 7 -2.34 -13.33 13.18
CA TRP A 7 -2.99 -12.18 12.54
C TRP A 7 -2.74 -10.86 13.29
N ILE A 8 -2.56 -10.88 14.61
CA ILE A 8 -2.31 -9.66 15.39
C ILE A 8 -0.98 -9.07 14.95
N ARG A 9 0.05 -9.92 14.92
CA ARG A 9 1.39 -9.51 14.55
C ARG A 9 1.48 -9.10 13.08
N ALA A 10 0.82 -9.84 12.18
CA ALA A 10 0.75 -9.48 10.76
C ALA A 10 0.12 -8.10 10.55
N THR A 11 -1.00 -7.84 11.23
CA THR A 11 -1.73 -6.57 11.11
C THR A 11 -0.92 -5.41 11.69
N PHE A 12 -0.28 -5.59 12.85
CA PHE A 12 0.59 -4.57 13.44
C PHE A 12 1.78 -4.24 12.53
N THR A 13 2.46 -5.25 12.01
CA THR A 13 3.59 -5.05 11.10
C THR A 13 3.13 -4.37 9.81
N GLY A 14 2.00 -4.79 9.26
CA GLY A 14 1.41 -4.16 8.07
C GLY A 14 0.99 -2.71 8.29
N ALA A 15 0.44 -2.38 9.46
CA ALA A 15 0.07 -1.01 9.81
C ALA A 15 1.29 -0.09 9.95
N ILE A 16 2.35 -0.55 10.61
CA ILE A 16 3.59 0.23 10.77
C ILE A 16 4.28 0.41 9.41
N ALA A 17 4.47 -0.69 8.66
CA ALA A 17 5.12 -0.65 7.35
C ALA A 17 4.31 0.18 6.33
N GLY A 18 2.98 0.02 6.36
CA GLY A 18 2.06 0.79 5.54
C GLY A 18 2.12 2.27 5.89
N GLY A 19 2.01 2.64 7.16
CA GLY A 19 2.11 4.02 7.61
C GLY A 19 3.42 4.68 7.17
N PHE A 20 4.54 3.97 7.28
CA PHE A 20 5.85 4.47 6.83
C PHE A 20 5.90 4.65 5.31
N LEU A 21 5.43 3.66 4.54
CA LEU A 21 5.35 3.73 3.08
C LEU A 21 4.51 4.92 2.63
N TRP A 22 3.32 5.09 3.21
CA TRP A 22 2.39 6.17 2.86
C TRP A 22 2.88 7.55 3.30
N ALA A 23 3.61 7.65 4.41
CA ALA A 23 4.27 8.90 4.81
C ALA A 23 5.33 9.35 3.78
N ILE A 24 6.13 8.41 3.27
CA ILE A 24 7.09 8.70 2.18
C ILE A 24 6.34 9.15 0.92
N MET A 25 5.25 8.47 0.57
CA MET A 25 4.46 8.79 -0.62
C MET A 25 3.75 10.14 -0.51
N ALA A 26 3.23 10.50 0.67
CA ALA A 26 2.66 11.82 0.93
C ALA A 26 3.72 12.92 0.83
N LYS A 27 4.93 12.67 1.36
CA LYS A 27 6.05 13.61 1.23
C LYS A 27 6.47 13.78 -0.24
N ALA A 28 6.55 12.68 -0.99
CA ALA A 28 6.84 12.72 -2.42
C ALA A 28 5.77 13.53 -3.17
N MET A 29 4.50 13.36 -2.85
CA MET A 29 3.40 14.14 -3.44
C MET A 29 3.56 15.64 -3.15
N SER A 30 3.94 16.03 -1.94
CA SER A 30 4.18 17.44 -1.57
C SER A 30 5.28 18.09 -2.43
N VAL A 31 6.36 17.36 -2.71
CA VAL A 31 7.46 17.82 -3.57
C VAL A 31 7.01 17.90 -5.03
N ILE A 32 6.33 16.87 -5.54
CA ILE A 32 5.83 16.77 -6.92
C ILE A 32 4.79 17.87 -7.22
N ALA A 33 3.93 18.20 -6.25
CA ALA A 33 2.93 19.26 -6.39
C ALA A 33 3.57 20.65 -6.57
N HIS A 34 4.79 20.87 -6.03
CA HIS A 34 5.54 22.10 -6.25
C HIS A 34 6.22 22.15 -7.62
N GLU A 35 6.52 21.00 -8.24
CA GLU A 35 7.26 20.90 -9.51
C GLU A 35 6.36 20.78 -10.76
N HIS A 36 5.04 20.96 -10.66
CA HIS A 36 4.09 20.80 -11.78
C HIS A 36 4.19 19.43 -12.51
N ILE A 37 4.71 18.41 -11.85
CA ILE A 37 4.78 17.06 -12.41
C ILE A 37 3.35 16.48 -12.50
N SER A 38 3.03 15.85 -13.64
CA SER A 38 1.70 15.31 -13.92
C SER A 38 1.26 14.32 -12.83
N THR A 39 0.08 14.56 -12.24
CA THR A 39 -0.59 13.66 -11.29
C THR A 39 -0.70 12.23 -11.82
N ARG A 40 -0.79 12.05 -13.14
CA ARG A 40 -0.77 10.75 -13.81
C ARG A 40 0.49 9.95 -13.49
N PHE A 41 1.66 10.60 -13.52
CA PHE A 41 2.94 9.94 -13.23
C PHE A 41 2.99 9.42 -11.79
N PHE A 42 2.45 10.19 -10.84
CA PHE A 42 2.34 9.77 -9.45
C PHE A 42 1.46 8.53 -9.29
N TYR A 43 0.25 8.51 -9.86
CA TYR A 43 -0.64 7.34 -9.76
C TYR A 43 -0.04 6.09 -10.41
N THR A 44 0.67 6.25 -11.53
CA THR A 44 1.39 5.14 -12.17
C THR A 44 2.52 4.64 -11.27
N PHE A 45 3.38 5.52 -10.77
CA PHE A 45 4.50 5.16 -9.92
C PHE A 45 4.05 4.48 -8.62
N VAL A 46 3.03 5.02 -7.95
CA VAL A 46 2.45 4.42 -6.74
C VAL A 46 1.84 3.06 -7.05
N SER A 47 1.11 2.93 -8.16
CA SER A 47 0.51 1.65 -8.54
C SER A 47 1.55 0.58 -8.84
N GLU A 48 2.59 0.90 -9.62
CA GLU A 48 3.67 -0.02 -9.94
C GLU A 48 4.46 -0.44 -8.70
N THR A 49 4.80 0.52 -7.84
CA THR A 49 5.52 0.26 -6.58
C THR A 49 4.68 -0.62 -5.65
N SER A 50 3.40 -0.29 -5.47
CA SER A 50 2.47 -1.11 -4.67
C SER A 50 2.33 -2.51 -5.26
N LEU A 51 2.20 -2.65 -6.58
CA LEU A 51 2.08 -3.95 -7.24
C LEU A 51 3.33 -4.80 -6.99
N ALA A 52 4.53 -4.22 -7.16
CA ALA A 52 5.78 -4.92 -6.90
C ALA A 52 5.89 -5.41 -5.45
N ILE A 53 5.52 -4.56 -4.48
CA ILE A 53 5.51 -4.92 -3.05
C ILE A 53 4.53 -6.05 -2.77
N VAL A 54 3.32 -6.00 -3.33
CA VAL A 54 2.32 -7.07 -3.20
C VAL A 54 2.84 -8.37 -3.82
N THR A 55 3.39 -8.32 -5.02
CA THR A 55 3.95 -9.51 -5.71
C THR A 55 5.06 -10.15 -4.88
N VAL A 56 6.00 -9.35 -4.37
CA VAL A 56 7.08 -9.84 -3.49
C VAL A 56 6.50 -10.46 -2.21
N GLY A 57 5.52 -9.81 -1.59
CA GLY A 57 4.82 -10.33 -0.41
C GLY A 57 4.12 -11.66 -0.67
N VAL A 58 3.44 -11.81 -1.81
CA VAL A 58 2.78 -13.07 -2.20
C VAL A 58 3.80 -14.18 -2.45
N ILE A 59 4.90 -13.89 -3.15
CA ILE A 59 5.97 -14.87 -3.40
C ILE A 59 6.56 -15.33 -2.05
N LEU A 60 6.86 -14.41 -1.15
CA LEU A 60 7.34 -14.71 0.20
C LEU A 60 6.34 -15.58 0.98
N PHE A 61 5.04 -15.27 0.90
CA PHE A 61 4.00 -16.06 1.56
C PHE A 61 3.89 -17.49 1.01
N LEU A 62 4.09 -17.67 -0.30
CA LEU A 62 4.02 -18.97 -0.97
C LEU A 62 5.28 -19.82 -0.74
N CYS A 63 6.46 -19.19 -0.73
CA CYS A 63 7.74 -19.89 -0.55
C CYS A 63 8.05 -20.26 0.91
N THR A 64 7.46 -19.59 1.89
CA THR A 64 7.84 -19.78 3.31
C THR A 64 7.02 -20.88 4.00
N ARG A 65 7.72 -21.79 4.68
CA ARG A 65 7.11 -22.87 5.47
C ARG A 65 6.84 -22.50 6.93
N THR A 66 7.55 -21.50 7.45
CA THR A 66 7.51 -21.07 8.86
C THR A 66 6.39 -20.05 9.11
N SER A 67 5.64 -20.18 10.22
CA SER A 67 4.54 -19.24 10.54
C SER A 67 4.99 -17.79 10.61
N PHE A 68 6.16 -17.53 11.20
CA PHE A 68 6.70 -16.17 11.36
C PHE A 68 6.85 -15.42 10.02
N TRP A 69 7.40 -16.08 9.00
CA TRP A 69 7.60 -15.46 7.69
C TRP A 69 6.30 -15.26 6.91
N ARG A 70 5.32 -16.15 7.09
CA ARG A 70 3.97 -15.98 6.50
C ARG A 70 3.24 -14.79 7.12
N THR A 71 3.36 -14.62 8.43
CA THR A 71 2.83 -13.46 9.16
C THR A 71 3.45 -12.14 8.67
N LEU A 72 4.77 -12.11 8.48
CA LEU A 72 5.47 -10.96 7.90
C LEU A 72 5.03 -10.67 6.47
N ALA A 73 4.94 -11.71 5.63
CA ALA A 73 4.52 -11.58 4.25
C ALA A 73 3.10 -10.99 4.13
N LEU A 74 2.17 -11.40 5.00
CA LEU A 74 0.84 -10.80 5.07
C LEU A 74 0.87 -9.34 5.49
N GLY A 75 1.74 -8.97 6.44
CA GLY A 75 1.96 -7.56 6.79
C GLY A 75 2.44 -6.73 5.60
N VAL A 76 3.38 -7.26 4.82
CA VAL A 76 3.89 -6.62 3.59
C VAL A 76 2.80 -6.43 2.54
N ILE A 77 1.88 -7.40 2.39
CA ILE A 77 0.73 -7.29 1.46
C ILE A 77 -0.29 -6.26 1.97
N LEU A 78 -0.54 -6.22 3.28
CA LEU A 78 -1.50 -5.30 3.88
C LEU A 78 -1.04 -3.83 3.82
N ALA A 79 0.26 -3.58 3.92
CA ALA A 79 0.85 -2.24 3.91
C ALA A 79 0.47 -1.36 2.69
N PRO A 80 0.58 -1.82 1.43
CA PRO A 80 0.11 -1.05 0.28
C PRO A 80 -1.42 -1.02 0.17
N LEU A 81 -2.12 -2.09 0.57
CA LEU A 81 -3.58 -2.17 0.48
C LEU A 81 -4.29 -1.12 1.36
N THR A 82 -3.75 -0.81 2.53
CA THR A 82 -4.36 0.16 3.46
C THR A 82 -4.38 1.59 2.95
N GLY A 83 -3.41 2.00 2.12
CA GLY A 83 -3.49 3.33 1.52
C GLY A 83 -4.02 3.33 0.10
N TRP A 84 -4.04 2.19 -0.61
CA TRP A 84 -4.90 2.04 -1.79
C TRP A 84 -6.38 2.23 -1.43
N SER A 85 -6.83 1.67 -0.30
CA SER A 85 -8.20 1.90 0.16
C SER A 85 -8.46 3.37 0.47
N MET A 86 -7.52 4.07 1.13
CA MET A 86 -7.64 5.51 1.38
C MET A 86 -7.64 6.34 0.09
N LEU A 87 -6.75 6.04 -0.87
CA LEU A 87 -6.73 6.71 -2.16
C LEU A 87 -8.05 6.49 -2.93
N LEU A 88 -8.59 5.27 -2.90
CA LEU A 88 -9.89 4.96 -3.50
C LEU A 88 -11.00 5.78 -2.85
N VAL A 89 -11.06 5.82 -1.51
CA VAL A 89 -12.05 6.59 -0.77
C VAL A 89 -11.94 8.08 -1.11
N ILE A 90 -10.73 8.65 -1.13
CA ILE A 90 -10.52 10.06 -1.46
C ILE A 90 -10.96 10.35 -2.91
N THR A 91 -10.58 9.48 -3.85
CA THR A 91 -10.91 9.64 -5.26
C THR A 91 -12.42 9.60 -5.47
N VAL A 92 -13.10 8.62 -4.87
CA VAL A 92 -14.56 8.44 -5.02
C VAL A 92 -15.34 9.56 -4.34
N LEU A 93 -14.95 9.96 -3.13
CA LEU A 93 -15.72 10.93 -2.34
C LEU A 93 -15.44 12.39 -2.69
N PHE A 94 -14.24 12.73 -3.18
CA PHE A 94 -13.84 14.12 -3.38
C PHE A 94 -13.46 14.44 -4.82
N VAL A 95 -12.71 13.57 -5.51
CA VAL A 95 -12.21 13.87 -6.86
C VAL A 95 -13.29 13.72 -7.92
N ILE A 96 -14.03 12.60 -7.94
CA ILE A 96 -15.10 12.38 -8.92
C ILE A 96 -16.21 13.45 -8.82
N PRO A 97 -16.73 13.79 -7.63
CA PRO A 97 -17.79 14.79 -7.51
C PRO A 97 -17.33 16.19 -7.91
N SER A 98 -16.10 16.58 -7.58
CA SER A 98 -15.56 17.90 -7.96
C SER A 98 -15.35 18.05 -9.46
N GLN A 99 -15.01 16.97 -10.18
CA GLN A 99 -14.92 16.98 -11.64
C GLN A 99 -16.29 17.07 -12.32
N GLN A 100 -17.37 16.65 -11.67
CA GLN A 100 -18.73 16.78 -12.19
C GLN A 100 -19.34 18.17 -11.93
N MET A 101 -18.80 18.93 -10.97
CA MET A 101 -19.26 20.28 -10.63
C MET A 101 -18.47 21.39 -11.36
N SER A 102 -17.39 21.05 -12.06
CA SER A 102 -16.59 21.92 -12.92
C SER A 102 -17.05 21.85 -14.37
#